data_AF-C0BRA7-F1
#
_entry.id   AF-C0BRA7-F1
#
_cell.length_a   1.000
_cell.length_b   1.000
_cell.length_c   1.000
_cell.angle_alpha   90.00
_cell.angle_beta   90.00
_cell.angle_gamma   90.00
#
_symmetry.space_group_name_H-M   'P 1'
#
loop_
_entity.id
_entity.type
_entity.pdbx_description
1 polymer ?
#
loop_
_entity_poly.entity_id
_entity_poly.type
_entity_poly.pdbx_seq_one_letter_code
_entity_poly.pdbx_strand_id
1 'polypeptide(L)'
;MAKYCAHAVAKASRWLDIGSFPEAKSNFTKALRCTDDELGLFSGTSKKHDRKYVFATVQTMSRPEILAQFSKDDFDYILIDEVHHAAADSYKRIIDYFTPDFMLGMTATPERTDGANICDVLPPPDRFAV
;
A
#
# COMPACT_ATOMS: atom_id res chain seq x y z
N MET A 1 -9.97 11.51 -5.45
CA MET A 1 -8.85 10.94 -4.65
C MET A 1 -8.92 11.21 -3.15
N ALA A 2 -8.56 12.39 -2.62
CA ALA A 2 -8.45 12.58 -1.14
C ALA A 2 -9.70 12.24 -0.31
N LYS A 3 -10.92 12.53 -0.81
CA LYS A 3 -12.17 12.17 -0.12
C LYS A 3 -12.47 10.66 -0.13
N TYR A 4 -12.05 9.93 -1.17
CA TYR A 4 -12.25 8.49 -1.29
C TYR A 4 -11.25 7.74 -0.40
N CYS A 5 -9.98 8.13 -0.40
CA CYS A 5 -9.00 7.61 0.55
C CYS A 5 -9.44 7.88 2.00
N ALA A 6 -9.89 9.08 2.35
CA ALA A 6 -10.29 9.37 3.73
C ALA A 6 -11.45 8.49 4.23
N HIS A 7 -12.48 8.26 3.41
CA HIS A 7 -13.64 7.45 3.80
C HIS A 7 -13.33 5.94 3.81
N ALA A 8 -12.56 5.48 2.83
CA ALA A 8 -12.17 4.08 2.72
C ALA A 8 -11.18 3.68 3.83
N VAL A 9 -10.19 4.55 4.09
CA VAL A 9 -9.18 4.33 5.13
C VAL A 9 -9.76 4.45 6.54
N ALA A 10 -10.79 5.26 6.76
CA ALA A 10 -11.48 5.31 8.06
C ALA A 10 -12.22 4.01 8.41
N LYS A 11 -12.58 3.19 7.41
CA LYS A 11 -13.28 1.91 7.59
C LYS A 11 -12.33 0.70 7.65
N ALA A 12 -11.10 0.85 7.17
CA ALA A 12 -10.10 -0.21 7.22
C ALA A 12 -9.73 -0.52 8.68
N SER A 13 -9.70 -1.81 9.02
CA SER A 13 -9.20 -2.29 10.31
C SER A 13 -7.68 -2.31 10.32
N ARG A 14 -7.05 -2.69 9.20
CA ARG A 14 -5.61 -2.61 8.95
C ARG A 14 -5.30 -2.11 7.55
N TRP A 15 -4.30 -1.24 7.46
CA TRP A 15 -3.90 -0.60 6.21
C TRP A 15 -2.39 -0.68 6.02
N LEU A 16 -1.95 -0.94 4.79
CA LEU A 16 -0.55 -1.02 4.39
C LEU A 16 -0.22 0.04 3.32
N ASP A 17 0.75 0.90 3.61
CA ASP A 17 1.45 1.72 2.62
C ASP A 17 2.70 1.00 2.13
N ILE A 18 2.87 0.91 0.83
CA ILE A 18 4.13 0.56 0.18
C ILE A 18 4.67 1.83 -0.47
N GLY A 19 5.59 2.50 0.21
CA GLY A 19 6.02 3.83 -0.21
C GLY A 19 7.05 4.48 0.70
N SER A 20 7.14 5.81 0.59
CA SER A 20 8.06 6.65 1.34
C SER A 20 7.42 7.14 2.65
N PHE A 21 7.80 6.53 3.77
CA PHE A 21 7.18 6.78 5.07
C PHE A 21 7.19 8.24 5.56
N PRO A 22 8.30 9.01 5.49
CA PRO A 22 8.32 10.37 6.01
C PRO A 22 7.31 11.30 5.31
N GLU A 23 7.15 11.11 4.00
CA GLU A 23 6.20 11.86 3.17
C GLU A 23 4.77 11.43 3.45
N ALA A 24 4.54 10.11 3.53
CA ALA A 24 3.25 9.54 3.85
C ALA A 24 2.76 9.95 5.25
N LYS A 25 3.62 9.89 6.29
CA LYS A 25 3.24 10.18 7.68
C LYS A 25 2.59 11.56 7.86
N SER A 26 3.17 12.61 7.27
CA SER A 26 2.67 14.00 7.40
C SER A 26 1.31 14.19 6.71
N ASN A 27 1.11 13.53 5.57
CA ASN A 27 -0.15 13.57 4.83
C ASN A 27 -1.23 12.72 5.52
N PHE A 28 -0.86 11.55 6.04
CA PHE A 28 -1.77 10.60 6.67
C PHE A 28 -2.32 11.09 8.01
N THR A 29 -1.46 11.61 8.89
CA THR A 29 -1.89 12.22 10.17
C THR A 29 -2.94 13.31 9.96
N LYS A 30 -2.77 14.14 8.92
CA LYS A 30 -3.73 15.20 8.58
C LYS A 30 -5.00 14.68 7.91
N ALA A 31 -4.86 13.77 6.94
CA ALA A 31 -5.98 13.28 6.15
C ALA A 31 -6.89 12.31 6.91
N LEU A 32 -6.30 11.47 7.76
CA LEU A 32 -7.00 10.40 8.48
C LEU A 32 -7.31 10.75 9.93
N ARG A 33 -6.75 11.86 10.45
CA ARG A 33 -6.85 12.23 11.88
C ARG A 33 -6.42 11.10 12.81
N CYS A 34 -5.46 10.28 12.36
CA CYS A 34 -4.89 9.21 13.16
C CYS A 34 -3.77 9.74 14.06
N THR A 35 -3.53 9.01 15.14
CA THR A 35 -2.48 9.30 16.12
C THR A 35 -1.18 8.62 15.76
N ASP A 36 -0.05 9.16 16.23
CA ASP A 36 1.27 8.57 15.99
C ASP A 36 1.40 7.13 16.51
N ASP A 37 0.62 6.75 17.52
CA ASP A 37 0.58 5.39 18.08
C ASP A 37 -0.13 4.38 17.18
N GLU A 38 -1.00 4.83 16.28
CA GLU A 38 -1.67 4.01 15.27
C GLU A 38 -0.79 3.79 14.02
N LEU A 39 0.31 4.55 13.88
CA LEU A 39 1.23 4.51 12.76
C LEU A 39 2.42 3.60 13.07
N GLY A 40 2.66 2.62 12.22
CA GLY A 40 3.76 1.68 12.29
C GLY A 40 4.69 1.81 11.10
N LEU A 41 5.98 2.04 11.35
CA LEU A 41 7.00 1.92 10.30
C LEU A 41 7.58 0.51 10.30
N PHE A 42 7.52 -0.14 9.15
CA PHE A 42 8.12 -1.43 8.86
C PHE A 42 9.24 -1.29 7.82
N SER A 43 10.46 -1.18 8.30
CA SER A 43 11.68 -1.02 7.50
C SER A 43 12.76 -1.97 8.00
N GLY A 44 13.93 -1.98 7.34
CA GLY A 44 15.09 -2.74 7.82
C GLY A 44 15.52 -2.41 9.26
N THR A 45 15.17 -1.23 9.78
CA THR A 45 15.55 -0.75 11.12
C THR A 45 14.38 -0.67 12.11
N SER A 46 13.13 -0.65 11.64
CA SER A 46 11.93 -0.54 12.47
C SER A 46 10.95 -1.66 12.16
N LYS A 47 10.45 -2.37 13.17
CA LYS A 47 9.55 -3.53 13.01
C LYS A 47 8.15 -3.29 13.58
N LYS A 48 7.64 -2.05 13.51
CA LYS A 48 6.31 -1.69 14.02
C LYS A 48 5.22 -2.12 13.03
N HIS A 49 4.96 -3.41 12.95
CA HIS A 49 3.95 -4.04 12.08
C HIS A 49 2.62 -4.32 12.81
N ASP A 50 2.60 -4.18 14.13
CA ASP A 50 1.48 -4.42 15.04
C ASP A 50 0.49 -3.24 15.08
N ARG A 51 0.58 -2.31 14.12
CA ARG A 51 -0.17 -1.05 14.12
C ARG A 51 -1.29 -1.07 13.10
N LYS A 52 -2.25 -0.16 13.27
CA LYS A 52 -3.40 -0.01 12.39
C LYS A 52 -2.99 0.41 10.98
N TYR A 53 -2.06 1.36 10.89
CA TYR A 53 -1.51 1.84 9.63
C TYR A 53 -0.03 1.46 9.58
N VAL A 54 0.31 0.48 8.75
CA VAL A 54 1.68 0.02 8.56
C VAL A 54 2.23 0.66 7.30
N PHE A 55 3.43 1.23 7.39
CA PHE A 55 4.14 1.79 6.26
C PHE A 55 5.40 1.00 6.04
N ALA A 56 5.57 0.46 4.85
CA ALA A 56 6.72 -0.34 4.50
C ALA A 56 7.33 0.12 3.17
N THR A 57 8.63 -0.16 3.00
CA THR A 57 9.25 -0.02 1.69
C THR A 57 9.02 -1.27 0.86
N VAL A 58 8.93 -1.12 -0.46
CA VAL A 58 8.81 -2.26 -1.38
C VAL A 58 9.96 -3.26 -1.19
N GLN A 59 11.20 -2.80 -0.93
CA GLN A 59 12.33 -3.70 -0.71
C GLN A 59 12.20 -4.52 0.58
N THR A 60 11.57 -3.97 1.61
CA THR A 60 11.39 -4.69 2.87
C THR A 60 10.23 -5.68 2.74
N MET A 61 9.09 -5.22 2.22
CA MET A 61 7.87 -6.02 2.16
C MET A 61 7.95 -7.13 1.11
N SER A 62 8.66 -6.94 0.00
CA SER A 62 8.78 -7.97 -1.06
C SER A 62 9.65 -9.19 -0.69
N ARG A 63 10.28 -9.18 0.49
CA ARG A 63 11.11 -10.29 0.97
C ARG A 63 10.22 -11.47 1.39
N PRO A 64 10.44 -12.70 0.90
CA PRO A 64 9.61 -13.85 1.24
C PRO A 64 9.47 -14.11 2.75
N GLU A 65 10.55 -13.94 3.51
CA GLU A 65 10.57 -14.09 4.96
C GLU A 65 9.79 -13.00 5.70
N ILE A 66 9.58 -11.84 5.07
CA ILE A 66 8.73 -10.77 5.59
C ILE A 66 7.28 -11.06 5.23
N LEU A 67 6.99 -11.38 3.97
CA LEU A 67 5.64 -11.75 3.54
C LEU A 67 5.07 -12.86 4.41
N ALA A 68 5.86 -13.91 4.68
CA ALA A 68 5.46 -15.03 5.53
C ALA A 68 5.18 -14.68 7.00
N GLN A 69 5.55 -13.48 7.48
CA GLN A 69 5.16 -12.98 8.81
C GLN A 69 3.74 -12.41 8.83
N PHE A 70 3.16 -12.11 7.67
CA PHE A 70 1.83 -11.55 7.52
C PHE A 70 0.87 -12.60 6.96
N SER A 71 -0.38 -12.60 7.41
CA SER A 71 -1.44 -13.33 6.71
C SER A 71 -1.73 -12.65 5.36
N LYS A 72 -2.25 -13.41 4.39
CA LYS A 72 -2.60 -12.85 3.07
C LYS A 72 -3.72 -11.81 3.15
N ASP A 73 -4.59 -11.96 4.13
CA ASP A 73 -5.74 -11.12 4.49
C ASP A 73 -5.44 -10.17 5.67
N ASP A 74 -4.16 -9.96 6.03
CA ASP A 74 -3.78 -9.13 7.18
C ASP A 74 -4.04 -7.63 6.97
N PHE A 75 -4.26 -7.21 5.73
CA PHE A 75 -4.54 -5.83 5.37
C PHE A 75 -5.81 -5.75 4.54
N ASP A 76 -6.79 -4.98 5.02
CA ASP A 76 -8.03 -4.73 4.28
C ASP A 76 -7.76 -3.77 3.11
N TYR A 77 -6.78 -2.89 3.27
CA TYR A 77 -6.41 -1.87 2.31
C TYR A 77 -4.91 -1.81 2.09
N ILE A 78 -4.49 -1.85 0.84
CA ILE A 78 -3.09 -1.70 0.44
C ILE A 78 -2.95 -0.52 -0.52
N LEU A 79 -2.06 0.41 -0.20
CA LEU A 79 -1.66 1.51 -1.06
C LEU A 79 -0.24 1.23 -1.55
N ILE A 80 -0.04 1.34 -2.85
CA ILE A 80 1.26 1.13 -3.49
C ILE A 80 1.62 2.40 -4.23
N ASP A 81 2.61 3.12 -3.74
CA ASP A 81 3.16 4.30 -4.40
C ASP A 81 4.20 3.90 -5.46
N GLU A 82 4.40 4.76 -6.45
CA GLU A 82 5.28 4.53 -7.61
C GLU A 82 5.04 3.19 -8.33
N VAL A 83 3.76 2.85 -8.52
CA VAL A 83 3.32 1.64 -9.23
C VAL A 83 3.81 1.59 -10.68
N HIS A 84 4.39 2.66 -11.24
CA HIS A 84 5.09 2.60 -12.52
C HIS A 84 6.25 1.58 -12.53
N HIS A 85 6.76 1.19 -11.35
CA HIS A 85 7.68 0.07 -11.18
C HIS A 85 7.00 -1.31 -11.00
N ALA A 86 5.69 -1.43 -11.13
CA ALA A 86 4.93 -2.68 -10.90
C ALA A 86 5.38 -3.88 -11.75
N ALA A 87 6.08 -3.63 -12.87
CA ALA A 87 6.70 -4.68 -13.65
C ALA A 87 7.85 -5.40 -12.92
N ALA A 88 8.45 -4.76 -11.90
CA ALA A 88 9.52 -5.34 -11.11
C ALA A 88 9.00 -6.47 -10.21
N ASP A 89 9.78 -7.54 -10.11
CA ASP A 89 9.43 -8.73 -9.35
C ASP A 89 9.07 -8.44 -7.89
N SER A 90 9.62 -7.36 -7.31
CA SER A 90 9.32 -6.95 -5.95
C SER A 90 7.87 -6.53 -5.75
N TYR A 91 7.27 -5.80 -6.70
CA TYR A 91 5.88 -5.39 -6.61
C TYR A 91 4.95 -6.58 -6.84
N LYS A 92 5.23 -7.39 -7.88
CA LYS A 92 4.47 -8.61 -8.18
C LYS A 92 4.39 -9.53 -6.97
N ARG A 93 5.50 -9.77 -6.26
CA ARG A 93 5.48 -10.59 -5.04
C ARG A 93 4.52 -10.08 -3.97
N ILE A 94 4.41 -8.76 -3.79
CA ILE A 94 3.50 -8.17 -2.80
C ILE A 94 2.06 -8.30 -3.27
N ILE A 95 1.80 -7.95 -4.53
CA ILE A 95 0.47 -7.99 -5.16
C ILE A 95 -0.08 -9.41 -5.20
N ASP A 96 0.76 -10.39 -5.56
CA ASP A 96 0.38 -11.80 -5.66
C ASP A 96 0.23 -12.47 -4.29
N TYR A 97 0.86 -11.92 -3.24
CA TYR A 97 0.82 -12.48 -1.90
C TYR A 97 -0.43 -12.05 -1.14
N PHE A 98 -0.74 -10.75 -1.13
CA PHE A 98 -1.85 -10.19 -0.36
C PHE A 98 -3.17 -10.26 -1.12
N THR A 99 -4.24 -10.48 -0.38
CA THR A 99 -5.63 -10.50 -0.87
C THR A 99 -6.48 -9.48 -0.11
N PRO A 100 -6.21 -8.17 -0.25
CA PRO A 100 -6.96 -7.14 0.46
C PRO A 100 -8.35 -6.95 -0.14
N ASP A 101 -9.27 -6.38 0.64
CA ASP A 101 -10.56 -5.91 0.15
C ASP A 101 -10.40 -4.79 -0.90
N PHE A 102 -9.30 -4.03 -0.80
CA PHE A 102 -8.99 -2.95 -1.73
C PHE A 102 -7.48 -2.71 -1.87
N MET A 103 -7.01 -2.51 -3.10
CA MET A 103 -5.62 -2.23 -3.44
C MET A 103 -5.51 -1.08 -4.43
N LEU A 104 -4.88 0.03 -4.03
CA LEU A 104 -4.70 1.20 -4.89
C LEU A 104 -3.24 1.38 -5.28
N GLY A 105 -2.96 1.46 -6.58
CA GLY A 105 -1.68 1.89 -7.11
C GLY A 105 -1.71 3.38 -7.43
N MET A 106 -0.74 4.15 -6.93
CA MET A 106 -0.51 5.55 -7.28
C MET A 106 0.83 5.68 -8.01
N THR A 107 0.91 6.58 -8.99
CA THR A 107 2.18 6.95 -9.64
C THR A 107 2.16 8.43 -9.95
N ALA A 108 3.25 9.13 -9.67
CA ALA A 108 3.41 10.54 -10.01
C ALA A 108 3.75 10.74 -11.50
N THR A 109 4.29 9.71 -12.16
CA THR A 109 4.66 9.68 -13.58
C THR A 109 3.76 8.71 -14.34
N PRO A 110 2.80 9.19 -15.17
CA PRO A 110 2.03 8.35 -16.08
C PRO A 110 2.77 8.06 -17.40
N GLU A 111 4.10 8.24 -17.46
CA GLU A 111 4.90 8.08 -18.67
C GLU A 111 5.21 6.58 -18.92
N ARG A 112 4.18 5.83 -19.35
CA ARG A 112 4.36 4.65 -20.20
C ARG A 112 4.07 5.09 -21.62
N THR A 113 5.05 4.97 -22.50
CA THR A 113 4.96 5.26 -23.94
C THR A 113 3.96 4.39 -24.72
N ASP A 114 3.21 3.52 -24.03
CA ASP A 114 2.43 2.45 -24.64
C ASP A 114 0.92 2.57 -24.40
N GLY A 115 0.41 3.73 -23.95
CA GLY A 115 -1.03 4.03 -23.91
C GLY A 115 -1.89 3.11 -23.03
N ALA A 116 -1.30 2.16 -22.32
CA ALA A 116 -1.97 1.31 -21.36
C ALA A 116 -1.97 2.00 -20.00
N ASN A 117 -3.16 2.43 -19.59
CA ASN A 117 -3.40 2.84 -18.21
C ASN A 117 -2.86 1.74 -17.28
N ILE A 118 -2.22 2.13 -16.16
CA ILE A 118 -1.69 1.18 -15.17
C ILE A 118 -2.79 0.37 -14.45
N CYS A 119 -4.04 0.56 -14.87
CA CYS A 119 -5.25 -0.15 -14.48
C CYS A 119 -5.23 -1.66 -14.77
N ASP A 120 -4.30 -2.17 -15.59
CA ASP A 120 -4.36 -3.55 -16.09
C ASP A 120 -3.34 -4.54 -15.46
N VAL A 121 -2.53 -4.14 -14.47
CA VAL A 121 -1.49 -5.01 -13.89
C VAL A 121 -1.95 -5.74 -12.61
N LEU A 122 -3.13 -5.41 -12.08
CA LEU A 122 -3.68 -6.06 -10.89
C LEU A 122 -4.76 -7.07 -11.29
N PRO A 123 -4.77 -8.30 -10.74
CA PRO A 123 -5.88 -9.24 -10.97
C PRO A 123 -7.19 -8.61 -10.49
N PRO A 124 -8.34 -8.89 -11.14
CA PRO A 124 -9.58 -8.19 -10.85
C PRO A 124 -10.25 -8.73 -9.58
N PRO A 125 -10.66 -7.85 -8.64
CA PRO A 125 -11.86 -8.06 -7.86
C PRO A 125 -12.75 -6.80 -7.93
N ASP A 126 -13.82 -6.88 -8.71
CA ASP A 126 -15.16 -6.27 -8.60
C ASP A 126 -15.45 -4.88 -7.97
N ARG A 127 -14.49 -4.10 -7.46
CA ARG A 127 -14.75 -2.82 -6.76
C ARG A 127 -13.54 -1.88 -6.76
N PHE A 128 -13.39 -1.06 -7.80
CA PHE A 128 -12.53 0.13 -7.76
C PHE A 128 -13.23 1.38 -8.27
N ALA A 129 -13.04 2.49 -7.55
CA ALA A 129 -13.44 3.83 -7.94
C ALA A 129 -12.19 4.66 -8.26
N VAL A 130 -12.24 5.34 -9.41
CA VAL A 130 -11.31 6.37 -9.89
C VAL A 130 -11.45 7.66 -9.07
#